data_AF-A0A060YUP4-F1
#
_entry.id   AF-A0A060YUP4-F1
#
_cell.length_a   1.000
_cell.length_b   1.000
_cell.length_c   1.000
_cell.angle_alpha   90.00
_cell.angle_beta   90.00
_cell.angle_gamma   90.00
#
_symmetry.space_group_name_H-M   'P 1'
#
loop_
_entity.id
_entity.type
_entity.pdbx_description
1 polymer ?
#
loop_
_entity_poly.entity_id
_entity_poly.type
_entity_poly.pdbx_seq_one_letter_code
_entity_poly.pdbx_strand_id
1 'polypeptide(L)'
;MDVILFQVIVLWNCDKPLPANHRWPATAVPVLVIDGESKVMSSRFLPYDTIPTDAVLSLDEDTVLSTTEVDFAFTVWQSFPERIVGYPARSHFWDSNKERWGYTSKWTNDYSMVLTGAAIYHR
;
A
#
# COMPACT_ATOMS: atom_id res chain seq x y z
N MET A 1 -16.10 -10.39 -12.37
CA MET A 1 -15.94 -10.91 -10.99
C MET A 1 -15.94 -9.69 -10.11
N ASP A 2 -16.83 -9.64 -9.13
CA ASP A 2 -16.82 -8.54 -8.16
C ASP A 2 -15.57 -8.68 -7.29
N VAL A 3 -14.82 -7.59 -7.13
CA VAL A 3 -13.66 -7.56 -6.23
C VAL A 3 -14.19 -7.54 -4.80
N ILE A 4 -13.79 -8.52 -3.99
CA ILE A 4 -14.24 -8.64 -2.60
C ILE A 4 -13.09 -8.25 -1.68
N LEU A 5 -13.25 -7.15 -0.96
CA LEU A 5 -12.37 -6.78 0.14
C LEU A 5 -12.53 -7.79 1.28
N PHE A 6 -11.45 -8.44 1.71
CA PHE A 6 -11.52 -9.45 2.78
C PHE A 6 -11.51 -8.81 4.17
N GLN A 7 -10.58 -7.88 4.42
CA GLN A 7 -10.42 -7.19 5.70
C GLN A 7 -9.66 -5.88 5.51
N VAL A 8 -9.74 -5.01 6.52
CA VAL A 8 -8.89 -3.82 6.64
C VAL A 8 -7.99 -4.00 7.86
N ILE A 9 -6.67 -3.80 7.67
CA ILE A 9 -5.73 -3.70 8.78
C ILE A 9 -5.28 -2.24 8.89
N VAL A 10 -5.45 -1.67 10.07
CA VAL A 10 -4.93 -0.35 10.42
C VAL A 10 -3.72 -0.54 11.31
N LEU A 11 -2.55 -0.14 10.82
CA LEU A 11 -1.34 -0.09 11.64
C LEU A 11 -1.30 1.24 12.37
N TRP A 12 -1.48 1.21 13.68
CA TRP A 12 -1.54 2.41 14.50
C TRP A 12 -0.14 2.93 14.80
N ASN A 13 0.44 3.63 13.84
CA ASN A 13 1.78 4.19 13.93
C ASN A 13 1.80 5.58 14.61
N CYS A 14 1.05 5.75 15.71
CA CYS A 14 0.87 7.06 16.36
C CYS A 14 1.17 6.98 17.87
N ASP A 15 1.80 8.01 18.43
CA ASP A 15 2.05 8.13 19.88
C ASP A 15 0.82 8.41 20.72
N LYS A 16 -0.29 8.75 20.06
CA LYS A 16 -1.56 8.93 20.75
C LYS A 16 -2.21 7.58 21.04
N PRO A 17 -2.99 7.47 22.12
CA PRO A 17 -3.79 6.27 22.38
C PRO A 17 -4.73 5.95 21.21
N LEU A 18 -5.06 4.67 21.07
CA LEU A 18 -6.08 4.22 20.12
C LEU A 18 -7.40 4.99 20.33
N PRO A 19 -8.10 5.37 19.24
CA PRO A 19 -9.46 5.87 19.33
C PRO A 19 -10.37 4.85 20.02
N ALA A 20 -11.31 5.34 20.83
CA ALA A 20 -12.35 4.50 21.41
C ALA A 20 -13.16 3.77 20.31
N ASN A 21 -13.62 2.55 20.59
CA ASN A 21 -14.26 1.67 19.59
C ASN A 21 -15.39 2.34 18.79
N HIS A 22 -16.18 3.20 19.42
CA HIS A 22 -17.29 3.92 18.77
C HIS A 22 -16.87 4.97 17.73
N ARG A 23 -15.58 5.34 17.66
CA ARG A 23 -15.04 6.27 16.66
C ARG A 23 -14.66 5.58 15.35
N TRP A 24 -14.52 4.27 15.34
CA TRP A 24 -14.25 3.52 14.12
C TRP A 24 -15.54 3.40 13.29
N PRO A 25 -15.45 3.52 11.96
CA PRO A 25 -16.62 3.40 11.09
C PRO A 25 -17.19 1.97 11.15
N ALA A 26 -18.50 1.85 11.00
CA ALA A 26 -19.11 0.55 10.74
C ALA A 26 -18.78 0.13 9.30
N THR A 27 -18.17 -1.04 9.15
CA THR A 27 -17.71 -1.59 7.87
C THR A 27 -18.38 -2.92 7.58
N ALA A 28 -18.52 -3.26 6.29
CA ALA A 28 -19.03 -4.56 5.87
C ALA A 28 -18.01 -5.70 6.07
N VAL A 29 -16.73 -5.34 6.21
CA VAL A 29 -15.60 -6.26 6.40
C VAL A 29 -14.95 -6.03 7.77
N PRO A 30 -14.25 -7.01 8.34
CA PRO A 30 -13.52 -6.82 9.58
C PRO A 30 -12.47 -5.70 9.49
N VAL A 31 -12.37 -4.90 10.54
CA VAL A 31 -11.27 -3.94 10.75
C VAL A 31 -10.44 -4.42 11.93
N LEU A 32 -9.17 -4.73 11.69
CA LEU A 32 -8.19 -5.05 12.73
C LEU A 32 -7.27 -3.84 12.92
N VAL A 33 -7.13 -3.39 14.15
CA VAL A 33 -6.18 -2.32 14.49
C VAL A 33 -5.02 -2.94 15.25
N ILE A 34 -3.80 -2.76 14.73
CA ILE A 34 -2.57 -3.28 15.33
C ILE A 34 -1.79 -2.09 15.89
N ASP A 35 -1.64 -2.04 17.21
CA ASP A 35 -0.73 -1.13 17.90
C ASP A 35 0.64 -1.82 18.02
N GLY A 36 1.52 -1.51 17.07
CA GLY A 36 2.82 -2.17 16.96
C GLY A 36 3.81 -1.72 18.03
N GLU A 37 4.70 -2.61 18.46
CA GLU A 37 5.74 -2.30 19.45
C GLU A 37 6.72 -1.23 18.95
N SER A 38 7.02 -1.23 17.64
CA SER A 38 7.88 -0.26 16.97
C SER A 38 7.09 0.58 15.98
N LYS A 39 7.13 1.90 16.18
CA LYS A 39 6.40 2.88 15.39
C LYS A 39 7.21 3.38 14.18
N VAL A 40 7.45 2.47 13.24
CA VAL A 40 8.19 2.75 12.00
C VAL A 40 7.33 2.45 10.77
N MET A 41 7.52 3.24 9.70
CA MET A 41 6.74 3.06 8.46
C MET A 41 6.91 1.68 7.83
N SER A 42 8.08 1.06 8.03
CA SER A 42 8.38 -0.27 7.49
C SER A 42 7.65 -1.41 8.20
N SER A 43 7.00 -1.17 9.35
CA SER A 43 6.22 -2.19 10.06
C SER A 43 5.13 -2.80 9.18
N ARG A 44 4.62 -2.04 8.18
CA ARG A 44 3.63 -2.53 7.23
C ARG A 44 4.07 -3.71 6.34
N PHE A 45 5.37 -3.99 6.27
CA PHE A 45 5.93 -5.09 5.50
C PHE A 45 6.27 -6.31 6.35
N LEU A 46 5.93 -6.30 7.65
CA LEU A 46 6.09 -7.48 8.50
C LEU A 46 5.13 -8.59 8.05
N PRO A 47 5.52 -9.86 8.21
CA PRO A 47 4.70 -11.01 7.79
C PRO A 47 3.56 -11.25 8.78
N TYR A 48 2.51 -10.42 8.72
CA TYR A 48 1.35 -10.58 9.58
C TYR A 48 0.56 -11.86 9.22
N ASP A 49 0.53 -12.83 10.15
CA ASP A 49 -0.26 -14.07 10.02
C ASP A 49 -1.76 -13.81 9.92
N THR A 50 -2.21 -12.63 10.35
CA THR A 50 -3.60 -12.19 10.25
C THR A 50 -4.02 -11.84 8.82
N ILE A 51 -3.12 -11.83 7.84
CA ILE A 51 -3.43 -11.60 6.42
C ILE A 51 -3.55 -12.96 5.71
N PRO A 52 -4.77 -13.47 5.43
CA PRO A 52 -4.93 -14.76 4.76
C PRO A 52 -4.97 -14.64 3.23
N THR A 53 -4.95 -13.43 2.68
CA THR A 53 -5.03 -13.17 1.25
C THR A 53 -3.65 -13.13 0.60
N ASP A 54 -3.59 -13.58 -0.66
CA ASP A 54 -2.38 -13.46 -1.48
C ASP A 54 -2.10 -12.00 -1.87
N ALA A 55 -3.14 -11.20 -2.10
CA ALA A 55 -3.00 -9.79 -2.46
C ALA A 55 -3.08 -8.89 -1.22
N VAL A 56 -2.22 -7.87 -1.17
CA VAL A 56 -2.27 -6.78 -0.20
C VAL A 56 -2.40 -5.46 -0.94
N LEU A 57 -3.52 -4.75 -0.77
CA LEU A 57 -3.62 -3.33 -1.13
C LEU A 57 -3.02 -2.50 0.01
N SER A 58 -1.98 -1.75 -0.32
CA SER A 58 -1.19 -0.96 0.60
C SER A 58 -1.41 0.53 0.29
N LEU A 59 -1.92 1.27 1.28
CA LEU A 59 -2.25 2.70 1.19
C LEU A 59 -1.48 3.53 2.24
N ASP A 60 -0.97 4.69 1.86
CA ASP A 60 -0.50 5.71 2.82
C ASP A 60 -1.70 6.45 3.42
N GLU A 61 -1.52 7.11 4.57
CA GLU A 61 -2.60 7.74 5.34
C GLU A 61 -3.33 8.88 4.62
N ASP A 62 -2.69 9.48 3.62
CA ASP A 62 -3.19 10.59 2.81
C ASP A 62 -3.59 10.16 1.39
N THR A 63 -3.53 8.85 1.10
CA THR A 63 -3.88 8.31 -0.22
C THR A 63 -5.39 8.15 -0.36
N VAL A 64 -5.92 8.69 -1.46
CA VAL A 64 -7.32 8.55 -1.85
C VAL A 64 -7.39 7.87 -3.21
N LEU A 65 -8.01 6.69 -3.26
CA LEU A 65 -8.34 5.98 -4.50
C LEU A 65 -9.86 5.79 -4.58
N SER A 66 -10.41 5.90 -5.78
CA SER A 66 -11.79 5.50 -6.06
C SER A 66 -11.92 3.97 -6.05
N THR A 67 -13.14 3.47 -5.86
CA THR A 67 -13.43 2.02 -5.96
C THR A 67 -13.06 1.48 -7.33
N THR A 68 -13.31 2.22 -8.40
CA THR A 68 -12.95 1.84 -9.77
C THR A 68 -11.44 1.68 -9.95
N GLU A 69 -10.63 2.56 -9.34
CA GLU A 69 -9.18 2.44 -9.34
C GLU A 69 -8.71 1.21 -8.57
N VAL A 70 -9.31 0.92 -7.42
CA VAL A 70 -9.00 -0.30 -6.66
C VAL A 70 -9.34 -1.55 -7.47
N ASP A 71 -10.54 -1.62 -8.06
CA ASP A 71 -11.01 -2.77 -8.83
C ASP A 71 -10.14 -3.02 -10.07
N PHE A 72 -9.77 -1.95 -10.77
CA PHE A 72 -8.90 -2.01 -11.94
C PHE A 72 -7.50 -2.51 -11.55
N ALA A 73 -6.88 -1.92 -10.52
CA ALA A 73 -5.55 -2.32 -10.07
C ALA A 73 -5.53 -3.79 -9.62
N PHE A 74 -6.57 -4.24 -8.90
CA PHE A 74 -6.67 -5.63 -8.48
C PHE A 74 -6.80 -6.58 -9.67
N THR A 75 -7.65 -6.25 -10.64
CA THR A 75 -7.81 -7.04 -11.88
C THR A 75 -6.48 -7.16 -12.64
N VAL A 76 -5.71 -6.06 -12.72
CA VAL A 76 -4.38 -6.07 -13.34
C VAL A 76 -3.41 -6.95 -12.52
N TRP A 77 -3.40 -6.82 -11.19
CA TRP A 77 -2.57 -7.67 -10.32
C TRP A 77 -2.89 -9.16 -10.46
N GLN A 78 -4.15 -9.55 -10.63
CA GLN A 78 -4.51 -10.95 -10.87
C GLN A 78 -3.86 -11.53 -12.14
N SER A 79 -3.55 -10.69 -13.12
CA SER A 79 -2.85 -11.10 -14.35
C SER A 79 -1.33 -11.14 -14.20
N PHE A 80 -0.77 -10.45 -13.19
CA PHE A 80 0.66 -10.30 -12.95
C PHE A 80 0.97 -10.33 -11.44
N PRO A 81 0.62 -11.43 -10.73
CA PRO A 81 0.72 -11.47 -9.27
C PRO A 81 2.16 -11.32 -8.75
N GLU A 82 3.16 -11.61 -9.59
CA GLU A 82 4.58 -11.42 -9.30
C GLU A 82 5.05 -9.95 -9.38
N ARG A 83 4.16 -9.02 -9.74
CA ARG A 83 4.45 -7.59 -9.91
C ARG A 83 3.75 -6.74 -8.85
N ILE A 84 4.36 -5.60 -8.54
CA ILE A 84 3.69 -4.50 -7.83
C ILE A 84 2.85 -3.73 -8.83
N VAL A 85 1.55 -3.61 -8.58
CA VAL A 85 0.61 -2.87 -9.43
C VAL A 85 0.08 -1.67 -8.65
N GLY A 86 0.33 -0.46 -9.12
CA GLY A 86 -0.04 0.74 -8.39
C GLY A 86 0.12 2.02 -9.19
N TYR A 87 -0.16 3.14 -8.54
CA TYR A 87 -0.33 4.43 -9.19
C TYR A 87 0.91 5.35 -9.12
N PRO A 88 1.67 5.43 -8.01
CA PRO A 88 2.78 6.37 -7.92
C PRO A 88 4.04 5.79 -8.56
N ALA A 89 4.24 6.09 -9.84
CA ALA A 89 5.44 5.73 -10.59
C ALA A 89 6.65 6.60 -10.19
N ARG A 90 7.84 5.99 -10.11
CA ARG A 90 9.12 6.65 -9.83
C ARG A 90 10.25 6.07 -10.67
N SER A 91 11.31 6.84 -10.82
CA SER A 91 12.47 6.45 -11.61
C SER A 91 13.77 6.68 -10.85
N HIS A 92 14.73 5.80 -11.07
CA HIS A 92 16.13 6.06 -10.77
C HIS A 92 16.85 6.47 -12.06
N PHE A 93 17.90 7.27 -11.93
CA PHE A 93 18.76 7.66 -13.04
C PHE A 93 20.19 7.86 -12.55
N TRP A 94 21.18 7.65 -13.41
CA TRP A 94 22.57 7.94 -13.06
C TRP A 94 22.86 9.44 -13.25
N ASP A 95 23.27 10.14 -12.19
CA ASP A 95 23.72 11.53 -12.26
C ASP A 95 25.25 11.55 -12.42
N SER A 96 25.72 11.67 -13.67
CA SER A 96 27.14 11.68 -13.99
C SER A 96 27.92 12.84 -13.36
N ASN A 97 27.26 13.97 -13.06
CA ASN A 97 27.93 15.11 -12.43
C ASN A 97 28.22 14.88 -10.95
N LYS A 98 27.42 14.03 -10.30
CA LYS A 98 27.54 13.68 -8.88
C LYS A 98 28.06 12.26 -8.66
N GLU A 99 28.34 11.53 -9.74
CA GLU A 99 28.76 10.13 -9.76
C GLU A 99 27.91 9.24 -8.83
N ARG A 100 26.58 9.42 -8.87
CA ARG A 100 25.65 8.66 -8.01
C ARG A 100 24.29 8.46 -8.66
N TRP A 101 23.56 7.46 -8.19
CA TRP A 101 22.14 7.29 -8.52
C TRP A 101 21.30 8.41 -7.92
N GLY A 102 20.42 8.98 -8.74
CA GLY A 102 19.37 9.91 -8.38
C GLY A 102 18.00 9.27 -8.40
N TYR A 103 17.07 9.85 -7.64
CA TYR A 103 15.66 9.49 -7.60
C TYR A 103 14.82 10.63 -8.17
N THR A 104 13.77 10.30 -8.92
CA THR A 104 12.86 11.31 -9.46
C THR A 104 11.40 10.88 -9.49
N SER A 105 10.52 11.85 -9.30
CA SER A 105 9.07 11.77 -9.49
C SER A 105 8.61 12.44 -10.79
N LYS A 106 9.55 12.80 -11.69
CA LYS A 106 9.19 13.38 -12.99
C LYS A 106 8.27 12.43 -13.75
N TRP A 107 7.20 12.98 -14.30
CA TRP A 107 6.30 12.27 -15.18
C TRP A 107 6.97 12.06 -16.53
N THR A 108 7.35 10.81 -16.78
CA THR A 108 7.91 10.33 -18.04
C THR A 108 7.12 9.10 -18.50
N ASN A 109 7.29 8.70 -19.76
CA ASN A 109 6.64 7.49 -20.28
C ASN A 109 7.29 6.20 -19.77
N ASP A 110 8.48 6.30 -19.17
CA ASP A 110 9.20 5.18 -18.56
C ASP A 110 9.33 5.39 -17.05
N TYR A 111 9.23 4.30 -16.30
CA TYR A 111 9.51 4.26 -14.87
C TYR A 111 10.19 2.95 -14.48
N SER A 112 10.86 2.96 -13.32
CA SER A 112 11.59 1.78 -12.82
C SER A 112 11.07 1.27 -11.47
N MET A 113 10.13 1.99 -10.86
CA MET A 113 9.61 1.72 -9.52
C MET A 113 8.13 2.10 -9.44
N VAL A 114 7.37 1.35 -8.65
CA VAL A 114 6.01 1.69 -8.19
C VAL A 114 6.08 1.82 -6.67
N LEU A 115 5.64 2.94 -6.11
CA LEU A 115 5.62 3.10 -4.65
C LEU A 115 4.47 2.30 -4.03
N THR A 116 4.74 1.67 -2.89
CA THR A 116 3.80 0.82 -2.16
C THR A 116 2.74 1.59 -1.37
N GLY A 117 2.77 2.93 -1.40
CA GLY A 117 1.78 3.79 -0.74
C GLY A 117 0.44 3.88 -1.45
N ALA A 118 0.34 3.35 -2.68
CA ALA A 118 -0.92 3.19 -3.38
C ALA A 118 -0.78 2.06 -4.41
N ALA A 119 -0.55 0.84 -3.91
CA ALA A 119 -0.26 -0.32 -4.74
C ALA A 119 -0.74 -1.64 -4.14
N ILE A 120 -0.94 -2.61 -5.01
CA ILE A 120 -1.21 -4.02 -4.71
C ILE A 120 0.06 -4.83 -4.97
N TYR A 121 0.40 -5.71 -4.03
CA TYR A 121 1.50 -6.67 -4.17
C TYR A 121 1.14 -8.02 -3.55
N HIS A 122 1.89 -9.05 -3.91
CA HIS A 122 1.76 -10.39 -3.33
C HIS A 122 2.38 -10.43 -1.93
N ARG A 123 1.67 -11.06 -0.99
CA ARG A 123 2.13 -11.24 0.40
C ARG A 123 3.34 -12.16 0.51
#